data_AF-A0A1N6GIL9-F1
#
_entry.id   AF-A0A1N6GIL9-F1
#
_cell.length_a   1.000
_cell.length_b   1.000
_cell.length_c   1.000
_cell.angle_alpha   90.00
_cell.angle_beta   90.00
_cell.angle_gamma   90.00
#
_symmetry.space_group_name_H-M   'P 1'
#
loop_
_entity.id
_entity.type
_entity.pdbx_description
1 polymer ?
#
loop_
_entity_poly.entity_id
_entity_poly.type
_entity_poly.pdbx_seq_one_letter_code
_entity_poly.pdbx_strand_id
1 'polypeptide(L)'
;MGLNGFGHRRIGWLMTLAALVSCGCQTVRTPEEKIASSNIPVEFTKVSMPEYVVEPPDLLLVEVLEALPGRPISGERLVKPDGKISLGFYGEVYVAGLTTVEIKEKIVLHLRQYVSDDYLGLWRLDPGDPEDPDDDKQVPVDPKDSDRVFVDITAYNSKVYYVQGDVAAPGRMPITGNETVLDAINYAGGLIATAAPQNIRLVRPAPPGACCQQVLPVNLAAIVSAGDPTTNYQLMPGDRLMVYRDPIVRATIFIDRIAAPFQTVVNSVLQYSFAARSVKTINSSITGVATGGVTSGAPPAAQPGAR
;
A
#
# COMPACT_ATOMS: atom_id res chain seq x y z
N MET A 1 73.12 28.23 43.29
CA MET A 1 72.94 27.48 42.04
C MET A 1 72.05 26.29 42.35
N GLY A 2 70.84 26.09 41.82
CA GLY A 2 69.98 26.83 40.93
C GLY A 2 68.67 26.03 40.81
N LEU A 3 67.56 26.69 41.14
CA LEU A 3 66.22 26.62 40.54
C LEU A 3 65.64 25.29 40.02
N ASN A 4 64.51 24.90 40.65
CA ASN A 4 63.18 24.57 40.08
C ASN A 4 63.12 23.61 38.87
N GLY A 5 62.47 22.45 38.92
CA GLY A 5 61.12 22.23 39.46
C GLY A 5 60.02 22.53 38.44
N PHE A 6 60.15 22.12 37.17
CA PHE A 6 59.08 22.21 36.17
C PHE A 6 59.27 21.14 35.08
N GLY A 7 58.31 20.22 34.91
CA GLY A 7 58.38 19.32 33.76
C GLY A 7 57.53 18.05 33.74
N HIS A 8 56.52 17.86 34.61
CA HIS A 8 55.69 16.63 34.55
C HIS A 8 54.19 16.88 34.27
N ARG A 9 53.75 18.14 34.13
CA ARG A 9 52.32 18.46 33.91
C ARG A 9 51.90 18.64 32.44
N ARG A 10 52.82 18.61 31.48
CA ARG A 10 52.51 18.82 30.04
C ARG A 10 52.48 17.54 29.19
N ILE A 11 53.04 16.43 29.68
CA ILE A 11 53.06 15.16 28.94
C ILE A 11 51.78 14.35 29.17
N GLY A 12 51.14 14.49 30.34
CA GLY A 12 49.87 13.82 30.62
C GLY A 12 48.71 14.29 29.73
N TRP A 13 48.67 15.59 29.39
CA TRP A 13 47.59 16.16 28.57
C TRP A 13 47.68 15.82 27.08
N LEU A 14 48.90 15.61 26.55
CA LEU A 14 49.10 15.19 25.16
C LEU A 14 48.80 13.69 24.96
N MET A 15 49.02 12.86 25.97
CA MET A 15 48.67 11.43 25.92
C MET A 15 47.16 11.17 26.07
N THR A 16 46.42 12.03 26.78
CA THR A 16 44.95 11.94 26.85
C THR A 16 44.26 12.43 25.58
N LEU A 17 44.86 13.38 24.85
CA LEU A 17 44.28 13.89 23.59
C LEU A 17 44.51 12.93 22.42
N ALA A 18 45.61 12.16 22.43
CA ALA A 18 45.86 11.08 21.46
C ALA A 18 44.92 9.88 21.64
N ALA A 19 44.44 9.61 22.86
CA ALA A 19 43.50 8.52 23.15
C ALA A 19 42.04 8.82 22.74
N LEU A 20 41.68 10.10 22.53
CA LEU A 20 40.35 10.50 22.05
C LEU A 20 40.24 10.55 20.51
N VAL A 21 41.37 10.56 19.79
CA VAL A 21 41.40 10.53 18.31
C VAL A 21 41.45 9.09 17.77
N SER A 22 41.81 8.11 18.60
CA SER A 22 41.84 6.69 18.21
C SER A 22 40.54 5.92 18.52
N CYS A 23 39.52 6.57 19.08
CA CYS A 23 38.18 6.00 19.14
C CYS A 23 37.59 6.09 17.72
N GLY A 24 37.94 5.08 16.94
CA GLY A 24 37.72 5.03 15.50
C GLY A 24 36.29 5.30 15.10
N CYS A 25 36.15 5.73 13.85
CA CYS A 25 34.95 5.59 13.07
C CYS A 25 34.48 4.12 13.16
N GLN A 26 33.67 3.80 14.16
CA GLN A 26 32.76 2.68 14.06
C GLN A 26 31.76 3.13 13.00
N THR A 27 32.01 2.72 11.76
CA THR A 27 31.00 2.79 10.70
C THR A 27 29.81 2.01 11.22
N VAL A 28 28.78 2.73 11.68
CA VAL A 28 27.50 2.13 12.03
C VAL A 28 26.98 1.56 10.72
N ARG A 29 27.12 0.26 10.53
CA ARG A 29 26.53 -0.44 9.39
C ARG A 29 25.03 -0.24 9.48
N THR A 30 24.51 0.67 8.66
CA THR A 30 23.07 0.91 8.63
C THR A 30 22.40 -0.35 8.08
N PRO A 31 21.14 -0.62 8.49
CA PRO A 31 20.34 -1.68 7.88
C PRO A 31 20.32 -1.58 6.34
N GLU A 32 20.38 -0.36 5.81
CA GLU A 32 20.44 -0.03 4.38
C GLU A 32 21.70 -0.60 3.70
N GLU A 33 22.89 -0.49 4.31
CA GLU A 33 24.15 -1.02 3.76
C GLU A 33 24.10 -2.56 3.60
N LYS A 34 23.52 -3.26 4.58
CA LYS A 34 23.32 -4.71 4.51
C LYS A 34 22.38 -5.09 3.38
N ILE A 35 21.37 -4.26 3.10
CA ILE A 35 20.40 -4.51 2.04
C ILE A 35 21.00 -4.20 0.67
N ALA A 36 21.80 -3.15 0.53
CA ALA A 36 22.53 -2.86 -0.70
C ALA A 36 23.46 -4.01 -1.12
N SER A 37 23.96 -4.80 -0.15
CA SER A 37 24.76 -6.01 -0.42
C SER A 37 23.95 -7.28 -0.70
N SER A 38 22.62 -7.21 -0.71
CA SER A 38 21.73 -8.37 -0.86
C SER A 38 21.14 -8.47 -2.27
N ASN A 39 20.83 -9.69 -2.74
CA ASN A 39 20.23 -9.96 -4.05
C ASN A 39 18.73 -9.59 -4.14
N ILE A 40 18.30 -8.53 -3.46
CA ILE A 40 16.91 -8.09 -3.46
C ILE A 40 16.71 -7.14 -4.64
N PRO A 41 15.67 -7.35 -5.48
CA PRO A 41 15.41 -6.47 -6.60
C PRO A 41 15.07 -5.04 -6.15
N VAL A 42 15.78 -4.07 -6.71
CA VAL A 42 15.64 -2.62 -6.46
C VAL A 42 15.49 -1.88 -7.79
N GLU A 43 15.21 -0.59 -7.76
CA GLU A 43 14.96 0.25 -8.94
C GLU A 43 15.96 0.08 -10.09
N PHE A 44 17.27 0.01 -9.79
CA PHE A 44 18.32 -0.17 -10.81
C PHE A 44 18.75 -1.63 -11.03
N THR A 45 18.10 -2.59 -10.38
CA THR A 45 18.39 -4.02 -10.52
C THR A 45 17.07 -4.79 -10.42
N LYS A 46 16.13 -4.41 -11.30
CA LYS A 46 14.83 -5.07 -11.42
C LYS A 46 14.98 -6.43 -12.07
N VAL A 47 14.12 -7.37 -11.69
CA VAL A 47 14.04 -8.72 -12.23
C VAL A 47 12.73 -8.86 -13.01
N SER A 48 12.77 -9.56 -14.15
CA SER A 48 11.56 -9.91 -14.89
C SER A 48 10.72 -10.92 -14.10
N MET A 49 9.42 -10.68 -14.02
CA MET A 49 8.50 -11.65 -13.41
C MET A 49 8.44 -12.95 -14.22
N PRO A 50 8.09 -14.09 -13.59
CA PRO A 50 7.77 -15.31 -14.32
C PRO A 50 6.57 -15.10 -15.25
N GLU A 51 6.38 -16.04 -16.16
CA GLU A 51 5.24 -16.04 -17.08
C GLU A 51 3.92 -15.94 -16.30
N TYR A 52 3.03 -15.08 -16.82
CA TYR A 52 1.76 -14.81 -16.16
C TYR A 52 0.81 -15.99 -16.32
N VAL A 53 0.29 -16.47 -15.20
CA VAL A 53 -0.78 -17.48 -15.16
C VAL A 53 -2.08 -16.83 -14.70
N VAL A 54 -3.15 -17.15 -15.41
CA VAL A 54 -4.47 -16.56 -15.18
C VAL A 54 -5.06 -17.09 -13.89
N GLU A 55 -5.66 -16.21 -13.09
CA GLU A 55 -6.35 -16.57 -11.84
C GLU A 55 -7.65 -15.77 -11.69
N PRO A 56 -8.63 -16.25 -10.89
CA PRO A 56 -9.78 -15.43 -10.55
C PRO A 56 -9.34 -14.17 -9.78
N PRO A 57 -9.89 -12.96 -10.05
CA PRO A 57 -10.96 -12.61 -10.98
C PRO A 57 -10.45 -11.87 -12.24
N ASP A 58 -9.49 -12.44 -12.96
CA ASP A 58 -8.98 -11.87 -14.22
C ASP A 58 -10.05 -11.79 -15.31
N LEU A 59 -9.84 -10.87 -16.26
CA LEU A 59 -10.72 -10.68 -17.41
C LEU A 59 -9.97 -11.04 -18.69
N LEU A 60 -10.53 -11.98 -19.45
CA LEU A 60 -9.95 -12.47 -20.70
C LEU A 60 -10.80 -12.01 -21.89
N LEU A 61 -10.18 -11.47 -22.92
CA LEU A 61 -10.81 -11.35 -24.22
C LEU A 61 -10.71 -12.68 -24.93
N VAL A 62 -11.86 -13.24 -25.33
CA VAL A 62 -11.92 -14.45 -26.15
C VAL A 62 -12.67 -14.13 -27.42
N GLU A 63 -11.98 -14.24 -28.55
CA GLU A 63 -12.54 -14.00 -29.87
C GLU A 63 -12.26 -15.17 -30.79
N VAL A 64 -13.28 -15.60 -31.51
CA VAL A 64 -13.16 -16.61 -32.57
C VAL A 64 -13.64 -15.98 -33.86
N LEU A 65 -12.72 -15.83 -34.82
CA LEU A 65 -13.05 -15.36 -36.15
C LEU A 65 -14.04 -16.30 -36.81
N GLU A 66 -15.01 -15.75 -37.53
CA GLU A 66 -16.00 -16.52 -38.31
C GLU A 66 -16.78 -17.56 -37.48
N ALA A 67 -16.98 -17.30 -36.17
CA ALA A 67 -17.91 -18.09 -35.37
C ALA A 67 -19.29 -18.13 -36.05
N LEU A 68 -19.94 -19.30 -36.01
CA LEU A 68 -21.16 -19.62 -36.77
C LEU A 68 -22.16 -18.44 -36.84
N PRO A 69 -22.77 -18.17 -38.01
CA PRO A 69 -23.65 -17.03 -38.19
C PRO A 69 -24.77 -17.00 -37.14
N GLY A 70 -24.84 -15.91 -36.38
CA GLY A 70 -25.81 -15.70 -35.31
C GLY A 70 -25.37 -16.12 -33.90
N ARG A 71 -24.16 -16.67 -33.72
CA ARG A 71 -23.60 -17.04 -32.40
C ARG A 71 -22.11 -16.67 -32.26
N PRO A 72 -21.75 -15.38 -32.35
CA PRO A 72 -20.36 -14.97 -32.23
C PRO A 72 -19.80 -15.29 -30.83
N ILE A 73 -18.60 -15.88 -30.79
CA ILE A 73 -17.79 -15.95 -29.59
C ILE A 73 -16.86 -14.74 -29.63
N SER A 74 -17.35 -13.62 -29.12
CA SER A 74 -16.55 -12.41 -28.94
C SER A 74 -16.79 -11.80 -27.57
N GLY A 75 -15.83 -10.99 -27.14
CA GLY A 75 -15.92 -10.18 -25.94
C GLY A 75 -15.26 -10.77 -24.70
N GLU A 76 -15.32 -9.98 -23.64
CA GLU A 76 -14.62 -10.21 -22.39
C GLU A 76 -15.33 -11.25 -21.51
N ARG A 77 -14.53 -12.12 -20.90
CA ARG A 77 -14.95 -13.26 -20.09
C ARG A 77 -14.25 -13.20 -18.75
N LEU A 78 -15.04 -13.01 -17.69
CA LEU A 78 -14.55 -13.03 -16.32
C LEU A 78 -14.20 -14.47 -15.92
N VAL A 79 -13.00 -14.64 -15.37
CA VAL A 79 -12.59 -15.89 -14.72
C VAL A 79 -13.35 -16.00 -13.39
N LYS A 80 -14.26 -16.96 -13.33
CA LYS A 80 -15.09 -17.23 -12.15
C LYS A 80 -14.26 -17.79 -10.99
N PRO A 81 -14.77 -17.74 -9.74
CA PRO A 81 -14.07 -18.30 -8.57
C PRO A 81 -13.77 -19.80 -8.65
N ASP A 82 -14.47 -20.55 -9.50
CA ASP A 82 -14.19 -21.97 -9.78
C ASP A 82 -13.05 -22.17 -10.80
N GLY A 83 -12.45 -21.08 -11.28
CA GLY A 83 -11.37 -21.06 -12.24
C GLY A 83 -11.82 -21.24 -13.69
N LYS A 84 -13.12 -21.13 -13.99
CA LYS A 84 -13.66 -21.30 -15.34
C LYS A 84 -14.07 -19.98 -15.99
N ILE A 85 -14.09 -19.98 -17.31
CA ILE A 85 -14.73 -18.96 -18.13
C ILE A 85 -15.95 -19.54 -18.84
N SER A 86 -16.96 -18.70 -19.10
CA SER A 86 -18.15 -19.10 -19.86
C SER A 86 -18.04 -18.65 -21.31
N LEU A 87 -18.10 -19.62 -22.22
CA LEU A 87 -18.14 -19.39 -23.68
C LEU A 87 -19.58 -19.29 -24.20
N GLY A 88 -20.54 -18.98 -23.33
CA GLY A 88 -21.96 -18.91 -23.69
C GLY A 88 -22.54 -20.27 -24.05
N PHE A 89 -23.06 -20.42 -25.28
CA PHE A 89 -23.69 -21.66 -25.75
C PHE A 89 -22.73 -22.85 -25.84
N TYR A 90 -21.44 -22.58 -25.90
CA TYR A 90 -20.40 -23.61 -25.99
C TYR A 90 -19.99 -24.16 -24.62
N GLY A 91 -20.60 -23.69 -23.52
CA GLY A 91 -20.34 -24.20 -22.17
C GLY A 91 -19.22 -23.45 -21.45
N GLU A 92 -18.47 -24.15 -20.60
CA GLU A 92 -17.47 -23.56 -19.71
C GLU A 92 -16.12 -24.29 -19.83
N VAL A 93 -15.03 -23.52 -19.73
CA VAL A 93 -13.66 -24.03 -19.83
C VAL A 93 -12.86 -23.61 -18.60
N TYR A 94 -12.18 -24.55 -17.96
CA TYR A 94 -11.28 -24.28 -16.83
C TYR A 94 -9.96 -23.66 -17.31
N VAL A 95 -9.61 -22.49 -16.80
CA VAL A 95 -8.46 -21.68 -17.25
C VAL A 95 -7.51 -21.27 -16.13
N ALA A 96 -7.92 -21.41 -14.86
CA ALA A 96 -7.08 -20.98 -13.74
C ALA A 96 -5.77 -21.77 -13.66
N GLY A 97 -4.67 -21.05 -13.48
CA GLY A 97 -3.31 -21.58 -13.43
C GLY A 97 -2.68 -21.85 -14.81
N LEU A 98 -3.35 -21.51 -15.91
CA LEU A 98 -2.85 -21.67 -17.27
C LEU A 98 -2.35 -20.35 -17.85
N THR A 99 -1.42 -20.44 -18.80
CA THR A 99 -0.97 -19.28 -19.61
C THR A 99 -1.96 -19.01 -20.74
N THR A 100 -1.88 -17.84 -21.38
CA THR A 100 -2.77 -17.48 -22.50
C THR A 100 -2.68 -18.48 -23.65
N VAL A 101 -1.49 -19.02 -23.92
CA VAL A 101 -1.24 -20.03 -24.96
C VAL A 101 -1.93 -21.35 -24.63
N GLU A 102 -1.82 -21.81 -23.37
CA GLU A 102 -2.47 -23.04 -22.90
C GLU A 102 -3.99 -22.89 -22.86
N ILE A 103 -4.48 -21.71 -22.48
CA ILE A 103 -5.92 -21.40 -22.50
C ILE A 103 -6.45 -21.45 -23.93
N LYS A 104 -5.73 -20.85 -24.89
CA LYS A 104 -6.09 -20.88 -26.30
C LYS A 104 -6.21 -22.30 -26.82
N GLU A 105 -5.20 -23.14 -26.61
CA GLU A 105 -5.26 -24.56 -26.98
C GLU A 105 -6.48 -25.25 -26.38
N LYS A 106 -6.71 -25.04 -25.08
CA LYS A 106 -7.82 -25.67 -24.37
C LYS A 106 -9.18 -25.22 -24.88
N ILE A 107 -9.33 -23.94 -25.23
CA ILE A 107 -10.54 -23.40 -25.86
C ILE A 107 -10.72 -24.01 -27.24
N VAL A 108 -9.68 -24.07 -28.07
CA VAL A 108 -9.75 -24.67 -29.42
C VAL A 108 -10.18 -26.14 -29.33
N LEU A 109 -9.57 -26.92 -28.44
CA LEU A 109 -9.93 -28.33 -28.22
C LEU A 109 -11.37 -28.51 -27.72
N HIS A 110 -11.85 -27.59 -26.88
CA HIS A 110 -13.23 -27.60 -26.41
C HIS A 110 -14.23 -27.24 -27.52
N LEU A 111 -13.91 -26.24 -28.34
CA LEU A 111 -14.75 -25.80 -29.46
C LEU A 111 -14.81 -26.82 -30.59
N ARG A 112 -13.79 -27.67 -30.74
CA ARG A 112 -13.77 -28.78 -31.72
C ARG A 112 -14.94 -29.75 -31.59
N GLN A 113 -15.59 -29.81 -30.42
CA GLN A 113 -16.79 -30.62 -30.19
C GLN A 113 -18.05 -30.03 -30.86
N TYR A 114 -18.02 -28.74 -31.18
CA TYR A 114 -19.17 -27.96 -31.65
C TYR A 114 -18.96 -27.28 -33.00
N VAL A 115 -17.70 -27.07 -33.38
CA VAL A 115 -17.26 -26.31 -34.57
C VAL A 115 -16.26 -27.17 -35.35
N SER A 116 -16.31 -27.12 -36.69
CA SER A 116 -15.40 -27.89 -37.53
C SER A 116 -13.97 -27.35 -37.47
N ASP A 117 -13.01 -28.23 -37.77
CA ASP A 117 -11.58 -27.93 -37.76
C ASP A 117 -11.18 -26.77 -38.69
N ASP A 118 -11.92 -26.59 -39.81
CA ASP A 118 -11.73 -25.49 -40.76
C ASP A 118 -12.01 -24.12 -40.12
N TYR A 119 -13.15 -23.97 -39.43
CA TYR A 119 -13.49 -22.74 -38.72
C TYR A 119 -12.57 -22.44 -37.53
N LEU A 120 -11.85 -23.44 -37.02
CA LEU A 120 -10.87 -23.28 -35.94
C LEU A 120 -9.45 -23.03 -36.46
N GLY A 121 -9.23 -23.01 -37.78
CA GLY A 121 -7.90 -22.75 -38.35
C GLY A 121 -6.91 -23.86 -38.06
N LEU A 122 -7.39 -25.11 -37.93
CA LEU A 122 -6.55 -26.28 -37.67
C LEU A 122 -5.92 -26.85 -38.94
N TRP A 123 -6.23 -26.26 -40.09
CA TRP A 123 -5.67 -26.61 -41.38
C TRP A 123 -5.13 -25.35 -42.04
N ARG A 124 -3.89 -25.42 -42.53
CA ARG A 124 -3.30 -24.38 -43.36
C ARG A 124 -3.09 -24.95 -44.77
N LEU A 125 -3.45 -24.15 -45.76
CA LEU A 125 -3.03 -24.38 -47.14
C LEU A 125 -1.58 -23.89 -47.28
N ASP A 126 -0.66 -24.83 -47.43
CA ASP A 126 0.72 -24.52 -47.79
C ASP A 126 0.77 -24.40 -49.32
N PRO A 127 1.03 -23.21 -49.89
CA PRO A 127 1.13 -23.06 -51.33
C PRO A 127 2.28 -23.95 -51.80
N GLY A 128 1.97 -24.88 -52.70
CA GLY A 128 2.92 -25.85 -53.22
C GLY A 128 4.04 -25.24 -54.05
N ASP A 129 4.72 -26.06 -54.85
CA ASP A 129 5.67 -25.56 -55.83
C ASP A 129 4.99 -24.54 -56.76
N PRO A 130 5.50 -23.31 -56.91
CA PRO A 130 4.95 -22.33 -57.85
C PRO A 130 4.88 -22.83 -59.30
N GLU A 131 5.68 -23.84 -59.65
CA GLU A 131 5.70 -24.48 -60.96
C GLU A 131 4.64 -25.59 -61.14
N ASP A 132 4.05 -26.09 -60.05
CA ASP A 132 2.99 -27.10 -60.05
C ASP A 132 1.72 -26.59 -59.31
N PRO A 133 0.76 -25.99 -60.05
CA PRO A 133 -0.43 -25.40 -59.44
C PRO A 133 -1.39 -26.41 -58.79
N ASP A 134 -1.17 -27.72 -58.93
CA ASP A 134 -1.98 -28.76 -58.30
C ASP A 134 -1.35 -29.31 -56.99
N ASP A 135 -0.18 -28.81 -56.55
CA ASP A 135 0.56 -29.29 -55.36
C ASP A 135 0.20 -28.59 -54.03
N ASP A 136 -1.00 -28.01 -53.92
CA ASP A 136 -1.45 -27.41 -52.66
C ASP A 136 -1.66 -28.49 -51.58
N LYS A 137 -0.88 -28.44 -50.50
CA LYS A 137 -0.96 -29.41 -49.39
C LYS A 137 -1.68 -28.81 -48.20
N GLN A 138 -2.67 -29.55 -47.67
CA GLN A 138 -3.29 -29.23 -46.38
C GLN A 138 -2.41 -29.76 -45.25
N VAL A 139 -1.83 -28.85 -44.47
CA VAL A 139 -0.98 -29.19 -43.34
C VAL A 139 -1.76 -29.00 -42.03
N PRO A 140 -1.78 -29.99 -41.12
CA PRO A 140 -2.42 -29.83 -39.82
C PRO A 140 -1.66 -28.78 -38.98
N VAL A 141 -2.39 -27.87 -38.35
CA VAL A 141 -1.87 -26.83 -37.46
C VAL A 141 -2.15 -27.22 -36.01
N ASP A 142 -1.17 -27.02 -35.14
CA ASP A 142 -1.36 -27.26 -33.71
C ASP A 142 -2.40 -26.28 -33.12
N PRO A 143 -3.29 -26.72 -32.22
CA PRO A 143 -4.32 -25.86 -31.63
C PRO A 143 -3.79 -24.58 -30.97
N LYS A 144 -2.56 -24.62 -30.44
CA LYS A 144 -1.86 -23.45 -29.86
C LYS A 144 -1.60 -22.35 -30.90
N ASP A 145 -1.38 -22.76 -32.15
CA ASP A 145 -0.95 -21.89 -33.25
C ASP A 145 -2.10 -21.53 -34.19
N SER A 146 -3.35 -21.87 -33.84
CA SER A 146 -4.56 -21.45 -34.56
C SER A 146 -4.58 -19.93 -34.76
N ASP A 147 -4.80 -19.49 -35.99
CA ASP A 147 -4.91 -18.07 -36.36
C ASP A 147 -6.34 -17.53 -36.23
N ARG A 148 -7.31 -18.39 -35.93
CA ARG A 148 -8.73 -18.03 -35.82
C ARG A 148 -9.22 -17.79 -34.40
N VAL A 149 -8.47 -18.24 -33.38
CA VAL A 149 -8.83 -18.07 -31.97
C VAL A 149 -7.86 -17.15 -31.26
N PHE A 150 -8.36 -16.04 -30.73
CA PHE A 150 -7.61 -15.07 -29.97
C PHE A 150 -8.00 -15.13 -28.50
N VAL A 151 -6.98 -15.20 -27.65
CA VAL A 151 -7.10 -15.11 -26.20
C VAL A 151 -6.10 -14.09 -25.72
N ASP A 152 -6.59 -13.05 -25.06
CA ASP A 152 -5.74 -12.03 -24.43
C ASP A 152 -6.28 -11.66 -23.06
N ILE A 153 -5.44 -11.11 -22.19
CA ILE A 153 -5.84 -10.65 -20.86
C ILE A 153 -6.13 -9.16 -20.95
N THR A 154 -7.40 -8.77 -20.76
CA THR A 154 -7.78 -7.35 -20.78
C THR A 154 -7.62 -6.70 -19.42
N ALA A 155 -7.79 -7.45 -18.32
CA ALA A 155 -7.56 -6.94 -16.97
C ALA A 155 -6.85 -7.96 -16.08
N TYR A 156 -5.67 -7.55 -15.59
CA TYR A 156 -4.82 -8.26 -14.64
C TYR A 156 -5.28 -7.96 -13.20
N ASN A 157 -6.26 -8.70 -12.70
CA ASN A 157 -6.91 -8.45 -11.41
C ASN A 157 -6.48 -9.41 -10.30
N SER A 158 -5.81 -10.51 -10.63
CA SER A 158 -5.44 -11.55 -9.67
C SER A 158 -4.13 -11.25 -8.94
N LYS A 159 -3.13 -10.71 -9.64
CA LYS A 159 -1.82 -10.37 -9.05
C LYS A 159 -1.84 -8.95 -8.52
N VAL A 160 -1.78 -8.82 -7.19
CA VAL A 160 -1.88 -7.54 -6.50
C VAL A 160 -0.81 -7.38 -5.42
N TYR A 161 -0.48 -6.13 -5.11
CA TYR A 161 0.21 -5.75 -3.88
C TYR A 161 -0.71 -4.84 -3.03
N TYR A 162 -0.37 -4.68 -1.75
CA TYR A 162 -1.20 -3.94 -0.81
C TYR A 162 -0.44 -2.75 -0.24
N VAL A 163 -1.08 -1.59 -0.20
CA VAL A 163 -0.57 -0.39 0.47
C VAL A 163 -1.49 -0.06 1.63
N GLN A 164 -0.92 0.05 2.84
CA GLN A 164 -1.67 0.23 4.08
C GLN A 164 -1.00 1.25 4.99
N GLY A 165 -1.79 1.82 5.90
CA GLY A 165 -1.32 2.74 6.94
C GLY A 165 -1.57 4.20 6.59
N ASP A 166 -0.65 5.08 6.99
CA ASP A 166 -0.78 6.54 6.85
C ASP A 166 -0.43 6.99 5.41
N VAL A 167 -1.26 6.58 4.44
CA VAL A 167 -1.26 7.04 3.03
C VAL A 167 -2.60 7.67 2.68
N ALA A 168 -2.68 8.44 1.59
CA ALA A 168 -3.92 9.13 1.21
C ALA A 168 -5.04 8.14 0.83
N ALA A 169 -4.71 7.09 0.08
CA ALA A 169 -5.64 6.06 -0.38
C ALA A 169 -5.06 4.65 -0.14
N PRO A 170 -5.27 4.06 1.06
CA PRO A 170 -4.86 2.68 1.31
C PRO A 170 -5.74 1.71 0.50
N GLY A 171 -5.15 0.63 0.00
CA GLY A 171 -5.86 -0.30 -0.86
C GLY A 171 -4.98 -1.39 -1.47
N ARG A 172 -5.61 -2.24 -2.28
CA ARG A 172 -4.92 -3.19 -3.15
C ARG A 172 -4.70 -2.55 -4.51
N MET A 173 -3.57 -2.82 -5.13
CA MET A 173 -3.20 -2.32 -6.45
C MET A 173 -2.78 -3.48 -7.35
N PRO A 174 -3.14 -3.46 -8.64
CA PRO A 174 -2.67 -4.47 -9.59
C PRO A 174 -1.16 -4.32 -9.81
N ILE A 175 -0.49 -5.42 -10.12
CA ILE A 175 0.93 -5.44 -10.45
C ILE A 175 1.15 -5.69 -11.94
N THR A 176 1.98 -4.87 -12.58
CA THR A 176 2.36 -4.97 -13.99
C THR A 176 3.80 -5.47 -14.15
N GLY A 177 4.60 -5.42 -13.09
CA GLY A 177 5.92 -6.05 -12.99
C GLY A 177 7.10 -5.10 -12.94
N ASN A 178 6.86 -3.80 -13.05
CA ASN A 178 7.92 -2.79 -13.04
C ASN A 178 7.79 -1.80 -11.86
N GLU A 179 6.78 -1.98 -11.02
CA GLU A 179 6.47 -1.10 -9.90
C GLU A 179 7.55 -1.17 -8.82
N THR A 180 7.84 0.00 -8.26
CA THR A 180 8.70 0.17 -7.10
C THR A 180 7.90 0.66 -5.89
N VAL A 181 8.54 0.70 -4.72
CA VAL A 181 7.93 1.25 -3.51
C VAL A 181 7.49 2.71 -3.71
N LEU A 182 8.29 3.51 -4.40
CA LEU A 182 7.94 4.89 -4.72
C LEU A 182 6.67 4.96 -5.59
N ASP A 183 6.57 4.12 -6.62
CA ASP A 183 5.39 4.07 -7.50
C ASP A 183 4.13 3.71 -6.72
N ALA A 184 4.20 2.72 -5.83
CA ALA A 184 3.08 2.34 -4.98
C ALA A 184 2.59 3.46 -4.07
N ILE A 185 3.51 4.24 -3.49
CA ILE A 185 3.14 5.38 -2.64
C ILE A 185 2.49 6.48 -3.49
N ASN A 186 3.01 6.73 -4.70
CA ASN A 186 2.42 7.69 -5.62
C ASN A 186 1.02 7.27 -6.08
N TYR A 187 0.81 5.99 -6.42
CA TYR A 187 -0.51 5.46 -6.74
C TYR A 187 -1.49 5.52 -5.55
N ALA A 188 -0.97 5.36 -4.32
CA ALA A 188 -1.75 5.56 -3.09
C ALA A 188 -2.01 7.05 -2.76
N GLY A 189 -1.65 7.99 -3.63
CA GLY A 189 -1.87 9.43 -3.45
C GLY A 189 -0.87 10.11 -2.51
N GLY A 190 0.28 9.48 -2.26
CA GLY A 190 1.33 10.01 -1.40
C GLY A 190 1.12 9.73 0.09
N LEU A 191 2.07 10.23 0.89
CA LEU A 191 2.00 10.18 2.35
C LEU A 191 1.08 11.28 2.89
N ILE A 192 0.33 10.98 3.95
CA ILE A 192 -0.39 12.01 4.71
C ILE A 192 0.54 12.69 5.73
N ALA A 193 0.17 13.87 6.22
CA ALA A 193 0.99 14.68 7.13
C ALA A 193 1.38 14.00 8.47
N THR A 194 0.73 12.90 8.83
CA THR A 194 1.02 12.14 10.06
C THR A 194 1.96 10.96 9.84
N ALA A 195 2.24 10.60 8.59
CA ALA A 195 3.11 9.49 8.24
C ALA A 195 4.58 9.78 8.61
N ALA A 196 5.33 8.75 8.96
CA ALA A 196 6.79 8.84 9.09
C ALA A 196 7.48 8.38 7.80
N PRO A 197 8.11 9.29 7.02
CA PRO A 197 8.78 8.92 5.77
C PRO A 197 9.94 7.93 5.92
N GLN A 198 10.52 7.85 7.12
CA GLN A 198 11.63 6.95 7.46
C GLN A 198 11.17 5.64 8.10
N ASN A 199 9.88 5.51 8.43
CA ASN A 199 9.33 4.33 9.11
C ASN A 199 8.30 3.63 8.21
N ILE A 200 8.77 3.17 7.06
CA ILE A 200 7.99 2.39 6.11
C ILE A 200 8.60 1.00 6.05
N ARG A 201 7.76 -0.02 5.95
CA ARG A 201 8.21 -1.42 5.89
C ARG A 201 7.49 -2.13 4.76
N LEU A 202 8.27 -2.73 3.86
CA LEU A 202 7.78 -3.67 2.88
C LEU A 202 7.82 -5.07 3.50
N VAL A 203 6.66 -5.72 3.60
CA VAL A 203 6.50 -7.07 4.12
C VAL A 203 6.26 -8.00 2.94
N ARG A 204 7.30 -8.74 2.57
CA ARG A 204 7.27 -9.71 1.48
C ARG A 204 6.94 -11.11 2.00
N PRO A 205 5.93 -11.80 1.41
CA PRO A 205 5.65 -13.20 1.74
C PRO A 205 6.89 -14.07 1.58
N ALA A 206 7.02 -15.09 2.43
CA ALA A 206 8.15 -16.00 2.37
C ALA A 206 8.11 -16.79 1.04
N PRO A 207 9.23 -16.92 0.31
CA PRO A 207 9.32 -17.86 -0.79
C PRO A 207 8.96 -19.28 -0.34
N PRO A 208 8.44 -20.14 -1.23
CA PRO A 208 8.20 -21.55 -0.90
C PRO A 208 9.46 -22.19 -0.29
N GLY A 209 9.36 -22.65 0.97
CA GLY A 209 10.46 -23.27 1.71
C GLY A 209 11.22 -22.36 2.70
N ALA A 210 10.95 -21.05 2.72
CA ALA A 210 11.45 -20.15 3.76
C ALA A 210 10.47 -20.06 4.95
N CYS A 211 10.99 -20.05 6.17
CA CYS A 211 10.17 -20.11 7.38
C CYS A 211 9.55 -18.75 7.80
N CYS A 212 10.06 -17.63 7.30
CA CYS A 212 9.63 -16.31 7.74
C CYS A 212 9.44 -15.31 6.59
N GLN A 213 8.48 -14.41 6.79
CA GLN A 213 8.25 -13.27 5.92
C GLN A 213 9.46 -12.35 5.97
N GLN A 214 9.84 -11.79 4.82
CA GLN A 214 10.94 -10.85 4.72
C GLN A 214 10.41 -9.45 5.00
N VAL A 215 10.96 -8.77 6.01
CA VAL A 215 10.57 -7.40 6.35
C VAL A 215 11.70 -6.45 5.99
N LEU A 216 11.46 -5.64 4.97
CA LEU A 216 12.42 -4.72 4.38
C LEU A 216 12.11 -3.29 4.84
N PRO A 217 13.04 -2.60 5.54
CA PRO A 217 12.87 -1.19 5.87
C PRO A 217 12.95 -0.35 4.59
N VAL A 218 12.08 0.65 4.48
CA VAL A 218 12.04 1.60 3.37
C VAL A 218 12.25 3.00 3.94
N ASN A 219 13.19 3.74 3.35
CA ASN A 219 13.47 5.11 3.70
C ASN A 219 13.04 6.04 2.55
N LEU A 220 11.78 6.47 2.57
CA LEU A 220 11.24 7.33 1.51
C LEU A 220 11.89 8.72 1.51
N ALA A 221 12.32 9.21 2.66
CA ALA A 221 13.05 10.49 2.72
C ALA A 221 14.35 10.42 1.90
N ALA A 222 15.10 9.32 2.00
CA ALA A 222 16.30 9.10 1.20
C ALA A 222 15.97 8.98 -0.30
N ILE A 223 14.92 8.24 -0.66
CA ILE A 223 14.50 8.07 -2.06
C ILE A 223 14.08 9.40 -2.69
N VAL A 224 13.19 10.16 -2.03
CA VAL A 224 12.58 11.37 -2.61
C VAL A 224 13.47 12.60 -2.45
N SER A 225 14.12 12.76 -1.30
CA SER A 225 14.88 13.99 -0.99
C SER A 225 16.36 13.87 -1.35
N ALA A 226 16.97 12.69 -1.13
CA ALA A 226 18.39 12.46 -1.41
C ALA A 226 18.65 11.76 -2.75
N GLY A 227 17.60 11.24 -3.41
CA GLY A 227 17.73 10.50 -4.66
C GLY A 227 18.41 9.14 -4.50
N ASP A 228 18.39 8.56 -3.29
CA ASP A 228 18.99 7.26 -2.99
C ASP A 228 17.97 6.12 -3.20
N PRO A 229 18.12 5.26 -4.23
CA PRO A 229 17.18 4.20 -4.54
C PRO A 229 17.50 2.87 -3.85
N THR A 230 18.46 2.83 -2.93
CA THR A 230 18.87 1.59 -2.22
C THR A 230 17.71 0.87 -1.53
N THR A 231 16.72 1.62 -1.03
CA THR A 231 15.51 1.08 -0.40
C THR A 231 14.27 1.17 -1.28
N ASN A 232 14.43 1.55 -2.56
CA ASN A 232 13.34 1.57 -3.53
C ASN A 232 13.20 0.19 -4.18
N TYR A 233 12.66 -0.77 -3.42
CA TYR A 233 12.49 -2.15 -3.87
C TYR A 233 11.50 -2.26 -5.02
N GLN A 234 11.76 -3.18 -5.95
CA GLN A 234 10.74 -3.63 -6.89
C GLN A 234 9.70 -4.45 -6.12
N LEU A 235 8.43 -4.15 -6.37
CA LEU A 235 7.31 -4.85 -5.74
C LEU A 235 7.06 -6.19 -6.43
N MET A 236 6.59 -7.15 -5.64
CA MET A 236 6.23 -8.50 -6.09
C MET A 236 4.77 -8.80 -5.73
N PRO A 237 4.11 -9.74 -6.44
CA PRO A 237 2.74 -10.13 -6.11
C PRO A 237 2.64 -10.60 -4.64
N GLY A 238 1.68 -10.07 -3.90
CA GLY A 238 1.45 -10.37 -2.49
C GLY A 238 2.27 -9.52 -1.50
N ASP A 239 3.13 -8.63 -1.98
CA ASP A 239 3.84 -7.67 -1.13
C ASP A 239 2.86 -6.76 -0.37
N ARG A 240 3.21 -6.41 0.87
CA ARG A 240 2.44 -5.49 1.71
C ARG A 240 3.32 -4.33 2.15
N LEU A 241 3.03 -3.14 1.64
CA LEU A 241 3.69 -1.91 2.02
C LEU A 241 2.96 -1.28 3.22
N MET A 242 3.64 -1.25 4.36
CA MET A 242 3.13 -0.72 5.62
C MET A 242 3.76 0.64 5.90
N VAL A 243 2.94 1.69 5.89
CA VAL A 243 3.34 3.05 6.24
C VAL A 243 2.92 3.36 7.66
N TYR A 244 3.89 3.52 8.56
CA TYR A 244 3.61 3.79 9.96
C TYR A 244 3.51 5.29 10.24
N ARG A 245 2.73 5.62 11.27
CA ARG A 245 2.65 6.97 11.83
C ARG A 245 3.96 7.39 12.46
N ASP A 246 4.24 8.69 12.40
CA ASP A 246 5.34 9.29 13.15
C ASP A 246 5.17 9.07 14.67
N PRO A 247 6.20 8.54 15.37
CA PRO A 247 6.13 8.30 16.80
C PRO A 247 5.86 9.56 17.63
N ILE A 248 6.29 10.74 17.17
CA ILE A 248 6.07 12.03 17.84
C ILE A 248 4.59 12.41 17.78
N VAL A 249 3.93 12.22 16.62
CA VAL A 249 2.48 12.45 16.44
C VAL A 249 1.64 11.41 17.20
N ARG A 250 2.14 10.17 17.33
CA ARG A 250 1.49 9.14 18.16
C ARG A 250 1.43 9.54 19.65
N ALA A 251 2.47 10.21 20.14
CA ALA A 251 2.56 10.64 21.54
C ALA A 251 1.60 11.81 21.88
N THR A 252 1.40 12.76 20.95
CA THR A 252 0.49 13.91 21.19
C THR A 252 -0.97 13.49 21.29
N ILE A 253 -1.44 12.58 20.42
CA ILE A 253 -2.81 12.02 20.49
C ILE A 253 -3.06 11.32 21.83
N PHE A 254 -2.05 10.67 22.41
CA PHE A 254 -2.17 10.02 23.71
C PHE A 254 -2.34 11.04 24.86
N ILE A 255 -1.63 12.16 24.80
CA ILE A 255 -1.78 13.26 25.76
C ILE A 255 -3.19 13.87 25.66
N ASP A 256 -3.69 14.13 24.46
CA ASP A 256 -5.04 14.70 24.28
C ASP A 256 -6.14 13.77 24.81
N ARG A 257 -6.01 12.45 24.61
CA ARG A 257 -6.97 11.46 25.13
C ARG A 257 -6.95 11.36 26.66
N ILE A 258 -5.81 11.59 27.29
CA ILE A 258 -5.69 11.68 28.76
C ILE A 258 -6.21 13.03 29.27
N ALA A 259 -5.99 14.12 28.53
CA ALA A 259 -6.40 15.46 28.94
C ALA A 259 -7.92 15.69 28.79
N ALA A 260 -8.60 14.95 27.91
CA ALA A 260 -10.04 15.08 27.66
C ALA A 260 -10.94 14.97 28.91
N PRO A 261 -10.79 13.96 29.80
CA PRO A 261 -11.55 13.92 31.06
C PRO A 261 -11.07 14.96 32.09
N PHE A 262 -9.82 15.42 32.02
CA PHE A 262 -9.28 16.40 32.97
C PHE A 262 -9.69 17.85 32.64
N GLN A 263 -10.03 18.17 31.39
CA GLN A 263 -10.63 19.47 31.04
C GLN A 263 -12.00 19.68 31.72
N THR A 264 -12.80 18.62 31.85
CA THR A 264 -14.08 18.68 32.59
C THR A 264 -13.84 18.93 34.09
N VAL A 265 -12.81 18.31 34.65
CA VAL A 265 -12.45 18.49 36.07
C VAL A 265 -11.87 19.89 36.32
N VAL A 266 -10.95 20.38 35.49
CA VAL A 266 -10.36 21.73 35.65
C VAL A 266 -11.43 22.83 35.50
N ASN A 267 -12.37 22.70 34.56
CA ASN A 267 -13.51 23.62 34.46
C ASN A 267 -14.46 23.53 35.67
N SER A 268 -14.68 22.33 36.22
CA SER A 268 -15.49 22.15 37.45
C SER A 268 -14.83 22.77 38.70
N VAL A 269 -13.50 22.70 38.80
CA VAL A 269 -12.74 23.29 39.92
C VAL A 269 -12.69 24.82 39.82
N LEU A 270 -12.54 25.36 38.61
CA LEU A 270 -12.61 26.80 38.39
C LEU A 270 -14.00 27.36 38.72
N GLN A 271 -15.09 26.67 38.36
CA GLN A 271 -16.45 27.05 38.77
C GLN A 271 -16.68 26.96 40.29
N TYR A 272 -16.10 25.96 40.97
CA TYR A 272 -16.18 25.84 42.43
C TYR A 272 -15.50 27.00 43.18
N SER A 273 -14.40 27.53 42.64
CA SER A 273 -13.68 28.66 43.26
C SER A 273 -14.42 30.00 43.20
N PHE A 274 -15.36 30.16 42.25
CA PHE A 274 -16.28 31.31 42.21
C PHE A 274 -17.54 31.11 43.07
N ALA A 275 -18.04 29.89 43.21
CA ALA A 275 -19.16 29.56 44.11
C ALA A 275 -18.77 29.61 45.61
N ALA A 276 -17.56 29.15 45.96
CA ALA A 276 -17.09 29.15 47.34
C ALA A 276 -16.80 30.56 47.89
N ARG A 277 -16.46 31.54 47.03
CA ARG A 277 -16.31 32.95 47.43
C ARG A 277 -17.62 33.71 47.54
N SER A 278 -18.68 33.29 46.85
CA SER A 278 -20.02 33.91 46.97
C SER A 278 -20.75 33.43 48.23
N VAL A 279 -20.60 32.16 48.62
CA VAL A 279 -21.24 31.61 49.84
C VAL A 279 -20.62 32.17 51.13
N LYS A 280 -19.32 32.49 51.15
CA LYS A 280 -18.66 33.08 52.34
C LYS A 280 -19.04 34.55 52.58
N THR A 281 -19.52 35.26 51.56
CA THR A 281 -20.04 36.65 51.69
C THR A 281 -21.51 36.68 52.13
N ILE A 282 -22.27 35.62 51.83
CA ILE A 282 -23.68 35.50 52.25
C ILE A 282 -23.77 35.07 53.71
N ASN A 283 -22.87 34.22 54.20
CA ASN A 283 -22.93 33.77 55.60
C ASN A 283 -22.39 34.82 56.61
N SER A 284 -21.70 35.88 56.14
CA SER A 284 -21.26 37.01 56.99
C SER A 284 -22.26 38.18 57.02
N SER A 285 -23.33 38.14 56.22
CA SER A 285 -24.38 39.18 56.17
C SER A 285 -25.69 38.78 56.87
N ILE A 286 -25.78 37.58 57.44
CA ILE A 286 -26.97 37.07 58.17
C ILE A 286 -26.84 37.21 59.70
N THR A 287 -25.67 37.61 60.23
CA THR A 287 -25.43 37.85 61.67
C THR A 287 -25.34 39.33 62.04
N GLY A 288 -26.16 40.18 61.43
CA GLY A 288 -26.26 41.57 61.83
C GLY A 288 -27.55 42.22 61.35
N VAL A 289 -28.36 42.64 62.34
CA VAL A 289 -29.38 43.72 62.32
C VAL A 289 -30.74 43.24 62.84
N ALA A 290 -30.95 43.48 64.14
CA ALA A 290 -32.26 43.64 64.76
C ALA A 290 -32.26 44.98 65.49
N THR A 291 -32.86 46.00 64.86
CA THR A 291 -33.45 47.26 65.38
C THR A 291 -33.66 48.13 64.13
N GLY A 292 -34.86 48.39 63.63
CA GLY A 292 -35.98 49.05 64.32
C GLY A 292 -36.08 50.48 63.77
N GLY A 293 -37.00 50.73 62.83
CA GLY A 293 -37.16 52.04 62.20
C GLY A 293 -38.37 52.11 61.28
N VAL A 294 -39.49 52.57 61.84
CA VAL A 294 -40.77 52.88 61.18
C VAL A 294 -40.64 54.19 60.39
N THR A 295 -41.13 54.24 59.14
CA THR A 295 -41.97 55.34 58.63
C THR A 295 -42.75 54.94 57.37
N SER A 296 -43.98 55.44 57.34
CA SER A 296 -45.10 55.23 56.44
C SER A 296 -45.03 56.01 55.12
N GLY A 297 -45.67 55.52 54.05
CA GLY A 297 -46.17 56.39 52.97
C GLY A 297 -46.47 55.74 51.61
N ALA A 298 -47.75 55.38 51.41
CA ALA A 298 -48.57 55.35 50.18
C ALA A 298 -48.15 54.55 48.90
N PRO A 299 -49.07 53.80 48.25
CA PRO A 299 -48.92 53.13 46.95
C PRO A 299 -49.65 53.91 45.81
N PRO A 300 -49.92 53.38 44.60
CA PRO A 300 -49.19 52.48 43.68
C PRO A 300 -49.07 53.10 42.25
N ALA A 301 -48.30 52.49 41.34
CA ALA A 301 -48.57 52.63 39.90
C ALA A 301 -48.15 51.38 39.13
N ALA A 302 -49.09 50.90 38.31
CA ALA A 302 -49.07 49.68 37.54
C ALA A 302 -48.31 49.84 36.20
N GLN A 303 -47.65 48.75 35.78
CA GLN A 303 -47.57 48.13 34.42
C GLN A 303 -47.34 49.02 33.16
N PRO A 304 -47.17 48.46 31.94
CA PRO A 304 -46.62 47.16 31.51
C PRO A 304 -45.64 47.28 30.31
N GLY A 305 -44.90 46.21 30.06
CA GLY A 305 -44.61 45.63 28.74
C GLY A 305 -44.00 46.48 27.60
N ALA A 306 -42.91 45.99 27.03
CA ALA A 306 -42.69 46.04 25.58
C ALA A 306 -41.68 44.97 25.17
N ARG A 307 -42.18 44.06 24.31
CA ARG A 307 -41.53 43.22 23.28
C ARG A 307 -40.02 42.96 23.34
#